data_AF-A0A391PFI6-F1
#
_entry.id   AF-A0A391PFI6-F1
#
_cell.length_a   1.000
_cell.length_b   1.000
_cell.length_c   1.000
_cell.angle_alpha   90.00
_cell.angle_beta   90.00
_cell.angle_gamma   90.00
#
_symmetry.space_group_name_H-M   'P 1'
#
loop_
_entity.id
_entity.type
_entity.pdbx_description
1 polymer ?
#
loop_
_entity_poly.entity_id
_entity_poly.type
_entity_poly.pdbx_seq_one_letter_code
_entity_poly.pdbx_strand_id
1 'polypeptide(L)'
;MRRLGFLFRPQWLALFVVVIAFAYLCFTVLAPWQLGKNTRTSRENNQIASSLNTEPAPLISVLPHQDSSAPDAQWRRLTATGHYRPEAQVLVRLRTDDGDPSYEVLTPFAVDGGPTVLVNRGYVKQGDDPGVPPFAAPPPGTVTITGRLRDAEPIMSGKEPFKQDGIQQVYSISPTQISQLTNVPLTAEYLQLVDGQPGGLGVIALPHLDAGPFLSYGIQWIAFGIVAPIGLGYFVMAEIRQRRLEKAQSGSATDTSGGPDPEEPATPLTAEEKTEQKLADRYGRRR
;
A
#
# COMPACT_ATOMS: atom_id res chain seq x y z
N MET A 1 -31.49 31.86 -29.56
CA MET A 1 -30.23 31.09 -29.56
C MET A 1 -28.94 31.89 -29.33
N ARG A 2 -28.93 33.24 -29.36
CA ARG A 2 -27.73 34.07 -29.10
C ARG A 2 -27.18 34.09 -27.64
N ARG A 3 -27.71 33.26 -26.72
CA ARG A 3 -27.45 33.39 -25.26
C ARG A 3 -26.22 32.62 -24.75
N LEU A 4 -25.60 31.78 -25.57
CA LEU A 4 -24.45 30.94 -25.21
C LEU A 4 -23.14 31.34 -25.93
N GLY A 5 -23.15 32.41 -26.75
CA GLY A 5 -22.00 32.79 -27.58
C GLY A 5 -20.72 33.12 -26.81
N PHE A 6 -20.81 33.42 -25.51
CA PHE A 6 -19.64 33.65 -24.67
C PHE A 6 -18.84 32.37 -24.39
N LEU A 7 -19.48 31.19 -24.42
CA LEU A 7 -18.82 29.89 -24.26
C LEU A 7 -17.92 29.54 -25.45
N PHE A 8 -18.15 30.19 -26.61
CA PHE A 8 -17.30 30.09 -27.80
C PHE A 8 -16.15 31.10 -27.82
N ARG A 9 -15.96 31.89 -26.75
CA ARG A 9 -14.75 32.71 -26.63
C ARG A 9 -13.53 31.79 -26.45
N PRO A 10 -12.37 32.13 -27.04
CA PRO A 10 -11.18 31.27 -27.04
C PRO A 10 -10.75 30.87 -25.62
N GLN A 11 -10.93 31.76 -24.64
CA GLN A 11 -10.65 31.49 -23.23
C GLN A 11 -11.53 30.38 -22.62
N TRP A 12 -12.81 30.31 -22.97
CA TRP A 12 -13.74 29.30 -22.45
C TRP A 12 -13.51 27.96 -23.13
N LEU A 13 -13.27 27.97 -24.45
CA LEU A 13 -12.88 26.78 -25.19
C LEU A 13 -11.57 26.17 -24.66
N ALA A 14 -10.56 27.01 -24.40
CA ALA A 14 -9.31 26.55 -23.80
C ALA A 14 -9.54 25.93 -22.41
N LEU A 15 -10.38 26.55 -21.57
CA LEU A 15 -10.73 26.02 -20.26
C LEU A 15 -11.46 24.66 -20.34
N PHE A 16 -12.43 24.52 -21.26
CA PHE A 16 -13.10 23.23 -21.51
C PHE A 16 -12.10 22.15 -21.92
N VAL A 17 -11.22 22.45 -22.86
CA VAL A 17 -10.20 21.51 -23.34
C VAL A 17 -9.27 21.09 -22.21
N VAL A 18 -8.79 22.04 -21.39
CA VAL A 18 -7.91 21.75 -20.25
C VAL A 18 -8.60 20.87 -19.22
N VAL A 19 -9.85 21.18 -18.83
CA VAL A 19 -10.58 20.40 -17.82
C VAL A 19 -10.89 18.99 -18.33
N ILE A 20 -11.29 18.84 -19.59
CA ILE A 20 -11.54 17.53 -20.20
C ILE A 20 -10.25 16.72 -20.30
N ALA A 21 -9.14 17.34 -20.76
CA ALA A 21 -7.85 16.68 -20.85
C ALA A 21 -7.32 16.26 -19.46
N PHE A 22 -7.49 17.11 -18.45
CA PHE A 22 -7.11 16.81 -17.07
C PHE A 22 -7.94 15.67 -16.49
N ALA A 23 -9.27 15.69 -16.68
CA ALA A 23 -10.14 14.61 -16.23
C ALA A 23 -9.79 13.28 -16.92
N TYR A 24 -9.58 13.31 -18.25
CA TYR A 24 -9.13 12.15 -19.01
C TYR A 24 -7.83 11.58 -18.44
N LEU A 25 -6.82 12.43 -18.22
CA LEU A 25 -5.53 12.02 -17.66
C LEU A 25 -5.67 11.42 -16.25
N CYS A 26 -6.55 11.97 -15.42
CA CYS A 26 -6.84 11.41 -14.09
C CYS A 26 -7.37 9.98 -14.19
N PHE A 27 -8.31 9.71 -15.10
CA PHE A 27 -8.94 8.39 -15.24
C PHE A 27 -8.08 7.37 -15.99
N THR A 28 -7.32 7.79 -17.01
CA THR A 28 -6.60 6.84 -17.88
C THR A 28 -5.14 6.63 -17.51
N VAL A 29 -4.51 7.59 -16.83
CA VAL A 29 -3.08 7.52 -16.50
C VAL A 29 -2.87 7.56 -15.00
N LEU A 30 -3.34 8.60 -14.30
CA LEU A 30 -2.93 8.83 -12.90
C LEU A 30 -3.56 7.85 -11.92
N ALA A 31 -4.88 7.63 -11.99
CA ALA A 31 -5.54 6.64 -11.14
C ALA A 31 -5.08 5.21 -11.46
N PRO A 32 -5.04 4.75 -12.74
CA PRO A 32 -4.52 3.43 -13.05
C PRO A 32 -3.04 3.23 -12.71
N TRP A 33 -2.21 4.26 -12.82
CA TRP A 33 -0.79 4.16 -12.44
C TRP A 33 -0.62 4.04 -10.91
N GLN A 34 -1.37 4.80 -10.11
CA GLN A 34 -1.33 4.68 -8.65
C GLN A 34 -1.92 3.35 -8.16
N LEU A 35 -3.02 2.89 -8.77
CA LEU A 35 -3.68 1.63 -8.43
C LEU A 35 -2.95 0.40 -9.00
N GLY A 36 -2.29 0.55 -10.15
CA GLY A 36 -1.60 -0.52 -10.89
C GLY A 36 -0.27 -0.95 -10.25
N LYS A 37 0.32 -0.13 -9.38
CA LYS A 37 1.44 -0.55 -8.50
C LYS A 37 1.07 -1.72 -7.58
N ASN A 38 -0.22 -2.02 -7.40
CA ASN A 38 -0.75 -3.03 -6.47
C ASN A 38 -0.93 -4.43 -7.08
N THR A 39 -0.59 -4.69 -8.35
CA THR A 39 -0.85 -6.01 -8.96
C THR A 39 -0.03 -7.13 -8.33
N ARG A 40 1.20 -6.85 -7.86
CA ARG A 40 2.05 -7.81 -7.15
C ARG A 40 1.53 -8.12 -5.74
N THR A 41 1.17 -7.08 -4.98
CA THR A 41 0.59 -7.18 -3.63
C THR A 41 -0.80 -7.81 -3.63
N SER A 42 -1.63 -7.59 -4.67
CA SER A 42 -2.95 -8.25 -4.77
C SER A 42 -2.84 -9.76 -4.99
N ARG A 43 -1.82 -10.24 -5.71
CA ARG A 43 -1.58 -11.69 -5.91
C ARG A 43 -1.16 -12.35 -4.60
N GLU A 44 -0.19 -11.77 -3.90
CA GLU A 44 0.25 -12.23 -2.58
C GLU A 44 -0.89 -12.19 -1.56
N ASN A 45 -1.69 -11.12 -1.54
CA ASN A 45 -2.84 -10.99 -0.66
C ASN A 45 -3.92 -12.04 -0.95
N ASN A 46 -4.23 -12.30 -2.22
CA ASN A 46 -5.18 -13.34 -2.60
C ASN A 46 -4.67 -14.75 -2.25
N GLN A 47 -3.36 -15.00 -2.38
CA GLN A 47 -2.74 -16.27 -1.96
C GLN A 47 -2.79 -16.44 -0.43
N ILE A 48 -2.51 -15.39 0.33
CA ILE A 48 -2.61 -15.41 1.80
C ILE A 48 -4.08 -15.61 2.22
N ALA A 49 -5.02 -14.87 1.64
CA ALA A 49 -6.44 -14.96 1.96
C ALA A 49 -7.06 -16.32 1.59
N SER A 50 -6.70 -16.89 0.43
CA SER A 50 -7.14 -18.23 0.04
C SER A 50 -6.54 -19.31 0.94
N SER A 51 -5.29 -19.16 1.36
CA SER A 51 -4.63 -20.06 2.30
C SER A 51 -5.32 -20.12 3.67
N LEU A 52 -5.83 -18.98 4.17
CA LEU A 52 -6.57 -18.92 5.43
C LEU A 52 -7.85 -19.77 5.41
N ASN A 53 -8.51 -19.87 4.25
CA ASN A 53 -9.82 -20.52 4.11
C ASN A 53 -9.77 -21.96 3.55
N THR A 54 -8.59 -22.42 3.10
CA THR A 54 -8.43 -23.76 2.49
C THR A 54 -7.84 -24.74 3.50
N GLU A 55 -8.39 -25.95 3.59
CA GLU A 55 -7.82 -27.01 4.43
C GLU A 55 -6.37 -27.34 4.02
N PRO A 56 -5.47 -27.62 4.98
CA PRO A 56 -4.10 -28.01 4.67
C PRO A 56 -4.06 -29.28 3.81
N ALA A 57 -3.25 -29.26 2.75
CA ALA A 57 -3.01 -30.44 1.90
C ALA A 57 -1.74 -31.19 2.35
N PRO A 58 -1.60 -32.51 2.09
CA PRO A 58 -0.36 -33.22 2.37
C PRO A 58 0.83 -32.61 1.61
N LEU A 59 1.98 -32.41 2.26
CA LEU A 59 3.17 -31.82 1.63
C LEU A 59 3.59 -32.58 0.37
N ILE A 60 3.58 -33.91 0.43
CA ILE A 60 3.94 -34.78 -0.69
C ILE A 60 3.06 -34.62 -1.93
N SER A 61 1.87 -34.01 -1.80
CA SER A 61 1.01 -33.70 -2.95
C SER A 61 1.50 -32.49 -3.76
N VAL A 62 2.35 -31.65 -3.16
CA VAL A 62 2.91 -30.44 -3.78
C VAL A 62 4.40 -30.59 -4.02
N LEU A 63 5.11 -31.25 -3.10
CA LEU A 63 6.54 -31.56 -3.17
C LEU A 63 6.75 -33.07 -3.04
N PRO A 64 6.51 -33.86 -4.11
CA PRO A 64 6.60 -35.32 -4.05
C PRO A 64 8.04 -35.84 -3.91
N HIS A 65 9.02 -35.09 -4.41
CA HIS A 65 10.43 -35.50 -4.48
C HIS A 65 11.37 -34.39 -4.00
N GLN A 66 12.64 -34.74 -3.77
CA GLN A 66 13.64 -33.83 -3.20
C GLN A 66 13.96 -32.63 -4.11
N ASP A 67 13.86 -32.83 -5.42
CA ASP A 67 14.07 -31.86 -6.50
C ASP A 67 12.77 -31.14 -6.92
N SER A 68 11.65 -31.42 -6.25
CA SER A 68 10.38 -30.74 -6.51
C SER A 68 10.45 -29.26 -6.10
N SER A 69 9.72 -28.44 -6.85
CA SER A 69 9.50 -27.03 -6.57
C SER A 69 8.06 -26.67 -6.90
N ALA A 70 7.49 -25.75 -6.13
CA ALA A 70 6.11 -25.31 -6.26
C ALA A 70 6.01 -23.78 -6.11
N PRO A 71 6.55 -23.00 -7.07
CA PRO A 71 6.65 -21.54 -6.98
C PRO A 71 5.28 -20.83 -6.96
N ASP A 72 4.23 -21.47 -7.47
CA ASP A 72 2.86 -20.93 -7.42
C ASP A 72 2.08 -21.33 -6.16
N ALA A 73 2.68 -22.16 -5.29
CA ALA A 73 2.07 -22.63 -4.05
C ALA A 73 2.52 -21.83 -2.81
N GLN A 74 3.19 -20.69 -2.98
CA GLN A 74 3.54 -19.79 -1.89
C GLN A 74 2.30 -19.48 -1.04
N TRP A 75 2.49 -19.48 0.28
CA TRP A 75 1.47 -19.33 1.33
C TRP A 75 0.53 -20.51 1.54
N ARG A 76 0.48 -21.51 0.65
CA ARG A 76 -0.41 -22.68 0.81
C ARG A 76 -0.10 -23.41 2.12
N ARG A 77 -1.14 -23.75 2.89
CA ARG A 77 -1.00 -24.59 4.08
C ARG A 77 -0.77 -26.03 3.67
N LEU A 78 0.31 -26.61 4.16
CA LEU A 78 0.68 -28.01 3.95
C LEU A 78 0.92 -28.71 5.27
N THR A 79 0.51 -29.97 5.34
CA THR A 79 0.75 -30.85 6.49
C THR A 79 1.80 -31.90 6.12
N ALA A 80 2.76 -32.12 7.01
CA ALA A 80 3.82 -33.10 6.85
C ALA A 80 3.95 -33.94 8.12
N THR A 81 4.09 -35.25 7.96
CA THR A 81 4.39 -36.20 9.04
C THR A 81 5.81 -36.71 8.85
N GLY A 82 6.58 -36.75 9.93
CA GLY A 82 8.00 -37.06 9.89
C GLY A 82 8.70 -36.61 11.16
N HIS A 83 10.01 -36.37 11.09
CA HIS A 83 10.81 -36.01 12.26
C HIS A 83 11.80 -34.88 11.97
N TYR A 84 12.10 -34.09 13.01
CA TYR A 84 13.10 -33.04 12.93
C TYR A 84 14.53 -33.60 12.95
N ARG A 85 15.45 -32.89 12.29
CA ARG A 85 16.90 -33.16 12.28
C ARG A 85 17.66 -32.03 13.00
N PRO A 86 17.64 -32.00 14.36
CA PRO A 86 18.22 -30.91 15.14
C PRO A 86 19.73 -30.73 14.93
N GLU A 87 20.44 -31.79 14.51
CA GLU A 87 21.87 -31.76 14.21
C GLU A 87 22.24 -30.81 13.06
N ALA A 88 21.29 -30.53 12.16
CA ALA A 88 21.45 -29.67 11.01
C ALA A 88 20.68 -28.34 11.16
N GLN A 89 20.38 -27.95 12.40
CA GLN A 89 19.69 -26.70 12.69
C GLN A 89 20.58 -25.49 12.41
N VAL A 90 19.97 -24.43 11.86
CA VAL A 90 20.62 -23.13 11.63
C VAL A 90 19.75 -22.00 12.16
N LEU A 91 20.36 -20.84 12.37
CA LEU A 91 19.68 -19.61 12.80
C LEU A 91 19.76 -18.55 11.72
N VAL A 92 18.66 -17.87 11.44
CA VAL A 92 18.69 -16.64 10.66
C VAL A 92 18.81 -15.47 11.61
N ARG A 93 19.83 -14.65 11.41
CA ARG A 93 20.06 -13.43 12.18
C ARG A 93 19.51 -12.20 11.47
N LEU A 94 19.52 -11.07 12.19
CA LEU A 94 18.98 -9.78 11.70
C LEU A 94 17.47 -9.87 11.39
N ARG A 95 16.76 -10.69 12.17
CA ARG A 95 15.30 -10.70 12.16
C ARG A 95 14.78 -9.73 13.20
N THR A 96 13.52 -9.37 13.04
CA THR A 96 12.83 -8.45 13.94
C THR A 96 11.44 -9.01 14.21
N ASP A 97 11.07 -9.07 15.48
CA ASP A 97 9.70 -9.37 15.92
C ASP A 97 9.19 -8.20 16.74
N ASP A 98 8.11 -7.55 16.28
CA ASP A 98 7.50 -6.37 16.91
C ASP A 98 8.49 -5.24 17.27
N GLY A 99 9.52 -5.06 16.45
CA GLY A 99 10.58 -4.05 16.65
C GLY A 99 11.80 -4.54 17.43
N ASP A 100 11.72 -5.70 18.08
CA ASP A 100 12.83 -6.27 18.85
C ASP A 100 13.75 -7.13 17.95
N PRO A 101 15.08 -7.04 18.09
CA PRO A 101 16.01 -7.94 17.42
C PRO A 101 15.73 -9.41 17.78
N SER A 102 15.66 -10.26 16.77
CA SER A 102 15.38 -11.68 16.94
C SER A 102 16.22 -12.54 15.99
N TYR A 103 16.24 -13.83 16.31
CA TYR A 103 16.71 -14.89 15.44
C TYR A 103 15.52 -15.72 14.99
N GLU A 104 15.51 -16.17 13.74
CA GLU A 104 14.59 -17.22 13.30
C GLU A 104 15.27 -18.58 13.33
N VAL A 105 14.55 -19.60 13.79
CA VAL A 105 15.10 -20.95 13.98
C VAL A 105 14.67 -21.85 12.84
N LEU A 106 15.64 -22.35 12.08
CA LEU A 106 15.40 -23.23 10.94
C LEU A 106 15.93 -24.63 11.23
N THR A 107 15.06 -25.62 11.16
CA THR A 107 15.44 -27.02 11.38
C THR A 107 14.96 -27.86 10.19
N PRO A 108 15.82 -28.67 9.56
CA PRO A 108 15.39 -29.63 8.56
C PRO A 108 14.41 -30.65 9.14
N PHE A 109 13.41 -31.02 8.35
CA PHE A 109 12.37 -31.98 8.71
C PHE A 109 12.30 -33.05 7.63
N ALA A 110 12.61 -34.29 8.00
CA ALA A 110 12.54 -35.44 7.12
C ALA A 110 11.10 -35.93 7.08
N VAL A 111 10.44 -35.78 5.93
CA VAL A 111 9.05 -36.21 5.73
C VAL A 111 9.03 -37.70 5.44
N ASP A 112 8.15 -38.43 6.13
CA ASP A 112 8.00 -39.86 5.95
C ASP A 112 7.55 -40.18 4.52
N GLY A 113 8.34 -40.98 3.79
CA GLY A 113 8.09 -41.31 2.38
C GLY A 113 8.19 -40.14 1.41
N GLY A 114 8.78 -39.01 1.83
CA GLY A 114 8.87 -37.79 1.05
C GLY A 114 10.24 -37.11 1.12
N PRO A 115 10.33 -35.85 0.69
CA PRO A 115 11.58 -35.09 0.73
C PRO A 115 11.92 -34.61 2.14
N THR A 116 13.16 -34.16 2.34
CA THR A 116 13.49 -33.32 3.50
C THR A 116 13.22 -31.87 3.16
N VAL A 117 12.44 -31.20 4.00
CA VAL A 117 12.05 -29.78 3.87
C VAL A 117 12.65 -28.97 5.00
N LEU A 118 13.02 -27.71 4.71
CA LEU A 118 13.45 -26.79 5.75
C LEU A 118 12.24 -26.24 6.50
N VAL A 119 12.22 -26.33 7.82
CA VAL A 119 11.12 -25.80 8.65
C VAL A 119 11.59 -24.60 9.44
N ASN A 120 10.96 -23.45 9.21
CA ASN A 120 11.04 -22.29 10.07
C ASN A 120 10.09 -22.48 11.26
N ARG A 121 10.70 -22.69 12.43
CA ARG A 121 10.01 -22.99 13.68
C ARG A 121 9.51 -21.75 14.40
N GLY A 122 9.82 -20.55 13.92
CA GLY A 122 9.51 -19.28 14.56
C GLY A 122 10.75 -18.52 14.97
N TYR A 123 10.58 -17.59 15.91
CA TYR A 123 11.62 -16.67 16.33
C TYR A 123 12.01 -16.84 17.79
N VAL A 124 13.18 -16.35 18.14
CA VAL A 124 13.68 -16.23 19.50
C VAL A 124 14.23 -14.81 19.66
N LYS A 125 13.67 -14.05 20.59
CA LYS A 125 14.10 -12.67 20.85
C LYS A 125 15.52 -12.67 21.42
N GLN A 126 16.37 -11.77 20.91
CA GLN A 126 17.70 -11.57 21.47
C GLN A 126 17.56 -11.02 22.89
N GLY A 127 18.29 -11.61 23.84
CA GLY A 127 18.34 -11.13 25.22
C GLY A 127 19.34 -9.98 25.39
N ASP A 128 19.53 -9.57 26.65
CA ASP A 128 20.52 -8.54 27.02
C ASP A 128 21.97 -9.03 26.82
N ASP A 129 22.19 -10.35 26.88
CA ASP A 129 23.51 -10.95 26.71
C ASP A 129 23.92 -11.02 25.23
N PRO A 130 25.20 -10.76 24.91
CA PRO A 130 25.72 -10.93 23.57
C PRO A 130 25.80 -12.42 23.21
N GLY A 131 24.84 -12.91 22.42
CA GLY A 131 24.86 -14.29 21.93
C GLY A 131 23.50 -14.79 21.49
N VAL A 132 23.45 -16.08 21.13
CA VAL A 132 22.19 -16.78 20.85
C VAL A 132 21.56 -17.20 22.18
N PRO A 133 20.36 -16.70 22.54
CA PRO A 133 19.67 -17.12 23.75
C PRO A 133 19.22 -18.59 23.66
N PRO A 134 19.09 -19.30 24.80
CA PRO A 134 18.59 -20.67 24.80
C PRO A 134 17.14 -20.72 24.29
N PHE A 135 16.82 -21.74 23.51
CA PHE A 135 15.47 -21.99 22.99
C PHE A 135 15.16 -23.48 23.04
N ALA A 136 13.87 -23.84 23.03
CA ALA A 136 13.45 -25.23 23.14
C ALA A 136 13.88 -26.07 21.92
N ALA A 137 14.44 -27.24 22.17
CA ALA A 137 14.70 -28.25 21.15
C ALA A 137 13.39 -28.69 20.48
N PRO A 138 13.42 -29.14 19.21
CA PRO A 138 12.23 -29.73 18.60
C PRO A 138 11.87 -31.04 19.32
N PRO A 139 10.59 -31.45 19.33
CA PRO A 139 10.19 -32.70 19.93
C PRO A 139 10.90 -33.88 19.26
N PRO A 140 11.32 -34.91 20.03
CA PRO A 140 11.91 -36.11 19.46
C PRO A 140 10.84 -36.99 18.79
N GLY A 141 11.26 -37.81 17.82
CA GLY A 141 10.42 -38.80 17.16
C GLY A 141 9.51 -38.21 16.07
N THR A 142 8.54 -39.02 15.64
CA THR A 142 7.61 -38.66 14.56
C THR A 142 6.51 -37.72 15.08
N VAL A 143 6.34 -36.59 14.39
CA VAL A 143 5.29 -35.61 14.64
C VAL A 143 4.61 -35.22 13.33
N THR A 144 3.40 -34.68 13.42
CA THR A 144 2.72 -34.06 12.29
C THR A 144 2.73 -32.55 12.49
N ILE A 145 3.22 -31.83 11.49
CA ILE A 145 3.34 -30.38 11.49
C ILE A 145 2.54 -29.80 10.34
N THR A 146 2.00 -28.61 10.55
CA THR A 146 1.35 -27.81 9.52
C THR A 146 2.10 -26.49 9.37
N GLY A 147 2.44 -26.15 8.13
CA GLY A 147 3.15 -24.92 7.81
C GLY A 147 2.62 -24.29 6.54
N ARG A 148 2.96 -23.01 6.34
CA ARG A 148 2.76 -22.32 5.06
C ARG A 148 4.01 -22.53 4.22
N LEU A 149 3.84 -22.91 2.97
CA LEU A 149 4.94 -22.97 2.02
C LEU A 149 5.44 -21.54 1.73
N ARG A 150 6.75 -21.37 1.69
CA ARG A 150 7.41 -20.08 1.45
C ARG A 150 8.54 -20.28 0.46
N ASP A 151 8.69 -19.33 -0.45
CA ASP A 151 9.77 -19.33 -1.43
C ASP A 151 11.10 -18.98 -0.76
N ALA A 152 12.20 -19.49 -1.30
CA ALA A 152 13.54 -19.14 -0.83
C ALA A 152 13.80 -17.63 -0.89
N GLU A 153 14.47 -17.10 0.14
CA GLU A 153 14.95 -15.73 0.13
C GLU A 153 16.25 -15.61 -0.68
N PRO A 154 16.45 -14.49 -1.40
CA PRO A 154 17.72 -14.23 -2.08
C PRO A 154 18.84 -14.05 -1.07
N ILE A 155 20.01 -14.62 -1.38
CA ILE A 155 21.20 -14.52 -0.53
C ILE A 155 21.68 -13.06 -0.49
N MET A 156 21.86 -12.53 0.72
CA MET A 156 22.44 -11.20 0.90
C MET A 156 23.90 -11.16 0.43
N SER A 157 24.19 -10.28 -0.55
CA SER A 157 25.55 -10.06 -1.05
C SER A 157 26.45 -9.45 0.04
N GLY A 158 27.68 -9.96 0.16
CA GLY A 158 28.68 -9.47 1.12
C GLY A 158 28.45 -9.89 2.57
N LYS A 159 27.55 -10.83 2.83
CA LYS A 159 27.30 -11.39 4.17
C LYS A 159 27.45 -12.91 4.17
N GLU A 160 28.57 -13.39 4.69
CA GLU A 160 28.89 -14.82 4.71
C GLU A 160 28.38 -15.52 5.98
N PRO A 161 27.77 -16.72 5.85
CA PRO A 161 27.42 -17.54 7.01
C PRO A 161 28.62 -17.80 7.93
N PHE A 162 28.38 -17.84 9.23
CA PHE A 162 29.41 -18.13 10.22
C PHE A 162 28.84 -18.97 11.36
N LYS A 163 29.72 -19.53 12.19
CA LYS A 163 29.34 -20.36 13.34
C LYS A 163 29.64 -19.61 14.63
N GLN A 164 28.67 -19.55 15.53
CA GLN A 164 28.80 -18.96 16.86
C GLN A 164 28.05 -19.84 17.85
N ASP A 165 28.64 -20.05 19.03
CA ASP A 165 28.07 -20.89 20.10
C ASP A 165 27.67 -22.30 19.64
N GLY A 166 28.41 -22.85 18.68
CA GLY A 166 28.16 -24.17 18.11
C GLY A 166 27.05 -24.23 17.07
N ILE A 167 26.34 -23.13 16.80
CA ILE A 167 25.21 -23.07 15.86
C ILE A 167 25.60 -22.29 14.60
N GLN A 168 25.21 -22.82 13.44
CA GLN A 168 25.41 -22.14 12.17
C GLN A 168 24.42 -20.98 12.02
N GLN A 169 24.92 -19.79 11.71
CA GLN A 169 24.11 -18.60 11.46
C GLN A 169 24.17 -18.19 9.99
N VAL A 170 23.01 -17.86 9.44
CA VAL A 170 22.80 -17.39 8.07
C VAL A 170 22.05 -16.07 8.08
N TYR A 171 22.05 -15.40 6.93
CA TYR A 171 21.44 -14.08 6.76
C TYR A 171 20.12 -14.10 6.00
N SER A 172 19.86 -15.19 5.27
CA SER A 172 18.68 -15.36 4.42
C SER A 172 18.19 -16.80 4.55
N ILE A 173 16.87 -17.03 4.43
CA ILE A 173 16.30 -18.37 4.35
C ILE A 173 16.48 -18.90 2.94
N SER A 174 17.66 -19.43 2.65
CA SER A 174 17.97 -20.08 1.37
C SER A 174 18.20 -21.57 1.58
N PRO A 175 17.22 -22.45 1.26
CA PRO A 175 17.39 -23.89 1.36
C PRO A 175 18.62 -24.40 0.61
N THR A 176 18.95 -23.83 -0.56
CA THR A 176 20.15 -24.18 -1.31
C THR A 176 21.44 -23.90 -0.52
N GLN A 177 21.58 -22.70 0.07
CA GLN A 177 22.76 -22.36 0.88
C GLN A 177 22.82 -23.23 2.14
N ILE A 178 21.69 -23.41 2.81
CA ILE A 178 21.62 -24.19 4.08
C ILE A 178 21.90 -25.66 3.81
N SER A 179 21.45 -26.20 2.68
CA SER A 179 21.72 -27.58 2.27
C SER A 179 23.22 -27.83 2.12
N GLN A 180 23.94 -26.90 1.49
CA GLN A 180 25.39 -26.96 1.34
C GLN A 180 26.13 -26.85 2.68
N LEU A 181 25.68 -25.95 3.57
CA LEU A 181 26.30 -25.75 4.88
C LEU A 181 26.12 -26.95 5.82
N THR A 182 24.96 -27.62 5.73
CA THR A 182 24.58 -28.69 6.65
C THR A 182 24.79 -30.10 6.09
N ASN A 183 25.08 -30.22 4.79
CA ASN A 183 25.10 -31.48 4.04
C ASN A 183 23.79 -32.27 4.13
N VAL A 184 22.66 -31.57 4.31
CA VAL A 184 21.32 -32.16 4.28
C VAL A 184 20.63 -31.72 3.00
N PRO A 185 20.14 -32.64 2.14
CA PRO A 185 19.38 -32.25 0.96
C PRO A 185 18.07 -31.57 1.38
N LEU A 186 17.74 -30.45 0.74
CA LEU A 186 16.53 -29.67 1.03
C LEU A 186 15.78 -29.36 -0.26
N THR A 187 14.46 -29.23 -0.15
CA THR A 187 13.59 -28.73 -1.24
C THR A 187 13.89 -27.26 -1.54
N ALA A 188 13.43 -26.76 -2.70
CA ALA A 188 13.63 -25.37 -3.08
C ALA A 188 12.88 -24.38 -2.15
N GLU A 189 11.69 -24.76 -1.69
CA GLU A 189 10.87 -24.00 -0.75
C GLU A 189 11.06 -24.49 0.70
N TYR A 190 10.63 -23.66 1.66
CA TYR A 190 10.62 -23.99 3.08
C TYR A 190 9.20 -23.92 3.66
N LEU A 191 8.98 -24.58 4.79
CA LEU A 191 7.73 -24.48 5.55
C LEU A 191 7.90 -23.51 6.72
N GLN A 192 7.00 -22.54 6.84
CA GLN A 192 6.86 -21.70 8.03
C GLN A 192 5.73 -22.23 8.90
N LEU A 193 6.03 -22.67 10.12
CA LEU A 193 5.01 -23.24 11.00
C LEU A 193 3.87 -22.26 11.26
N VAL A 194 2.65 -22.81 11.33
CA VAL A 194 1.51 -22.08 11.88
C VAL A 194 1.53 -22.13 13.42
N ASP A 195 0.58 -21.48 14.08
CA ASP A 195 0.50 -21.49 15.54
C ASP A 195 0.22 -22.89 16.11
N GLY A 196 0.69 -23.13 17.34
CA GLY A 196 0.44 -24.34 18.11
C GLY A 196 1.06 -25.63 17.56
N GLN A 197 2.04 -25.53 16.65
CA GLN A 197 2.65 -26.72 16.04
C GLN A 197 3.73 -27.36 16.91
N PRO A 198 3.90 -28.69 16.88
CA PRO A 198 4.98 -29.37 17.59
C PRO A 198 6.36 -28.80 17.24
N GLY A 199 7.06 -28.31 18.25
CA GLY A 199 8.38 -27.68 18.08
C GLY A 199 8.36 -26.21 17.67
N GLY A 200 7.20 -25.56 17.58
CA GLY A 200 7.11 -24.11 17.35
C GLY A 200 7.73 -23.29 18.48
N LEU A 201 8.36 -22.17 18.13
CA LEU A 201 9.04 -21.23 19.04
C LEU A 201 8.41 -19.83 19.04
N GLY A 202 7.38 -19.61 18.22
CA GLY A 202 6.68 -18.34 18.07
C GLY A 202 6.05 -18.27 16.68
N VAL A 203 5.01 -17.46 16.53
CA VAL A 203 4.31 -17.31 15.24
C VAL A 203 4.88 -16.11 14.51
N ILE A 204 5.45 -16.34 13.34
CA ILE A 204 5.80 -15.25 12.43
C ILE A 204 4.50 -14.72 11.83
N ALA A 205 4.17 -13.47 12.15
CA ALA A 205 2.95 -12.81 11.70
C ALA A 205 2.86 -12.79 10.16
N LEU A 206 1.64 -12.87 9.64
CA LEU A 206 1.42 -12.65 8.22
C LEU A 206 1.73 -11.19 7.88
N PRO A 207 2.39 -10.91 6.75
CA PRO A 207 2.60 -9.54 6.31
C PRO A 207 1.24 -8.84 6.19
N HIS A 208 1.18 -7.57 6.62
CA HIS A 208 -0.03 -6.78 6.53
C HIS A 208 -0.46 -6.65 5.06
N LEU A 209 -1.68 -7.09 4.77
CA LEU A 209 -2.27 -7.07 3.43
C LEU A 209 -2.78 -5.67 3.04
N ASP A 210 -2.47 -4.64 3.85
CA ASP A 210 -2.92 -3.29 3.63
C ASP A 210 -2.32 -2.76 2.33
N ALA A 211 -3.18 -2.63 1.32
CA ALA A 211 -2.91 -1.73 0.21
C ALA A 211 -2.72 -0.36 0.85
N GLY A 212 -1.46 0.08 1.01
CA GLY A 212 -1.11 1.30 1.72
C GLY A 212 -1.83 2.56 1.19
N PRO A 213 -1.34 3.78 1.51
CA PRO A 213 -2.05 5.02 1.16
C PRO A 213 -2.26 5.24 -0.36
N PHE A 214 -1.70 4.38 -1.22
CA PHE A 214 -1.92 4.36 -2.66
C PHE A 214 -3.40 4.21 -3.07
N LEU A 215 -4.22 3.49 -2.29
CA LEU A 215 -5.65 3.41 -2.56
C LEU A 215 -6.34 4.76 -2.33
N SER A 216 -6.01 5.46 -1.24
CA SER A 216 -6.58 6.77 -0.94
C SER A 216 -6.09 7.83 -1.95
N TYR A 217 -4.81 7.81 -2.35
CA TYR A 217 -4.30 8.67 -3.42
C TYR A 217 -4.92 8.35 -4.79
N GLY A 218 -5.18 7.07 -5.11
CA GLY A 218 -5.89 6.67 -6.33
C GLY A 218 -7.33 7.19 -6.35
N ILE A 219 -8.03 7.11 -5.23
CA ILE A 219 -9.39 7.68 -5.06
C ILE A 219 -9.35 9.20 -5.15
N GLN A 220 -8.31 9.87 -4.64
CA GLN A 220 -8.15 11.32 -4.80
C GLN A 220 -8.05 11.73 -6.28
N TRP A 221 -7.29 11.00 -7.11
CA TRP A 221 -7.24 11.28 -8.56
C TRP A 221 -8.59 11.12 -9.23
N ILE A 222 -9.36 10.10 -8.85
CA ILE A 222 -10.74 9.91 -9.31
C ILE A 222 -11.61 11.09 -8.88
N ALA A 223 -11.51 11.53 -7.62
CA ALA A 223 -12.25 12.66 -7.10
C ALA A 223 -11.92 13.96 -7.85
N PHE A 224 -10.64 14.23 -8.16
CA PHE A 224 -10.24 15.39 -8.98
C PHE A 224 -10.80 15.32 -10.40
N GLY A 225 -10.80 14.14 -11.02
CA GLY A 225 -11.41 13.91 -12.34
C GLY A 225 -12.92 14.17 -12.37
N ILE A 226 -13.62 14.05 -11.24
CA ILE A 226 -15.07 14.32 -11.12
C ILE A 226 -15.34 15.79 -10.71
N VAL A 227 -14.61 16.33 -9.74
CA VAL A 227 -14.86 17.67 -9.20
C VAL A 227 -14.50 18.76 -10.20
N ALA A 228 -13.44 18.58 -10.99
CA ALA A 228 -13.03 19.57 -12.00
C ALA A 228 -14.13 19.89 -13.04
N PRO A 229 -14.77 18.90 -13.71
CA PRO A 229 -15.87 19.18 -14.63
C PRO A 229 -17.14 19.72 -13.94
N ILE A 230 -17.44 19.27 -12.71
CA ILE A 230 -18.56 19.83 -11.92
C ILE A 230 -18.32 21.31 -11.61
N GLY A 231 -17.12 21.67 -11.17
CA GLY A 231 -16.73 23.05 -10.90
C GLY A 231 -16.82 23.93 -12.14
N LEU A 232 -16.41 23.41 -13.30
CA LEU A 232 -16.59 24.10 -14.58
C LEU A 232 -18.08 24.33 -14.89
N GLY A 233 -18.93 23.32 -14.71
CA GLY A 233 -20.38 23.44 -14.89
C GLY A 233 -21.02 24.47 -13.95
N TYR A 234 -20.60 24.51 -12.68
CA TYR A 234 -21.03 25.52 -11.72
C TYR A 234 -20.60 26.93 -12.14
N PHE A 235 -19.35 27.10 -12.57
CA PHE A 235 -18.81 28.40 -13.00
C PHE A 235 -19.56 28.93 -14.23
N VAL A 236 -19.90 28.06 -15.19
CA VAL A 236 -20.77 28.40 -16.33
C VAL A 236 -22.14 28.88 -15.85
N MET A 237 -22.76 28.18 -14.90
CA MET A 237 -24.08 28.55 -14.37
C MET A 237 -24.04 29.87 -13.59
N ALA A 238 -23.00 30.09 -12.80
CA ALA A 238 -22.77 31.32 -12.05
C ALA A 238 -22.61 32.52 -12.99
N GLU A 239 -21.79 32.38 -14.04
CA GLU A 239 -21.58 33.41 -15.07
C GLU A 239 -22.89 33.73 -15.82
N ILE A 240 -23.69 32.71 -16.15
CA ILE A 240 -25.02 32.91 -16.77
C ILE A 240 -25.95 33.67 -15.83
N ARG A 241 -25.93 33.34 -14.53
CA ARG A 241 -26.78 33.99 -13.52
C ARG A 241 -26.37 35.43 -13.29
N GLN A 242 -25.07 35.71 -13.22
CA GLN A 242 -24.53 37.07 -13.07
C GLN A 242 -24.89 37.95 -14.27
N ARG A 243 -24.68 37.46 -15.50
CA ARG A 243 -25.07 38.20 -16.71
C ARG A 243 -26.58 38.44 -16.80
N ARG A 244 -27.41 37.56 -16.24
CA ARG A 244 -28.86 37.76 -16.14
C ARG A 244 -29.22 38.86 -15.14
N LEU A 245 -28.50 38.94 -14.01
CA LEU A 245 -28.69 39.98 -12.99
C LEU A 245 -28.24 41.35 -13.51
N GLU A 246 -27.05 41.43 -14.11
CA GLU A 246 -26.55 42.66 -14.75
C GLU A 246 -27.53 43.16 -15.82
N LYS A 247 -28.04 42.25 -16.67
CA LYS A 247 -29.03 42.62 -17.70
C LYS A 247 -30.37 43.08 -17.10
N ALA A 248 -30.80 42.51 -15.97
CA ALA A 248 -32.01 42.96 -15.28
C ALA A 248 -31.82 44.35 -14.66
N GLN A 249 -30.65 44.63 -14.08
CA GLN A 249 -30.28 45.94 -13.50
C GLN A 249 -30.11 47.02 -14.58
N SER A 250 -29.48 46.70 -15.72
CA SER A 250 -29.37 47.62 -16.86
C SER A 250 -30.72 47.88 -17.54
N GLY A 251 -31.63 46.90 -17.55
CA GLY A 251 -33.00 47.08 -18.03
C GLY A 251 -33.81 48.04 -17.16
N SER A 252 -33.73 47.92 -15.83
CA SER A 252 -34.42 48.83 -14.91
C SER A 252 -33.85 50.26 -14.91
N ALA A 253 -32.58 50.44 -15.27
CA ALA A 253 -31.98 51.78 -15.38
C ALA A 253 -32.40 52.54 -16.65
N THR A 254 -32.98 51.86 -17.64
CA THR A 254 -33.40 52.47 -18.92
C THR A 254 -34.88 52.93 -18.89
N ASP A 255 -35.70 52.40 -17.99
CA ASP A 255 -37.13 52.78 -17.86
C ASP A 255 -37.38 54.01 -16.95
N THR A 256 -36.34 54.54 -16.29
CA THR A 256 -36.47 55.68 -15.35
C THR A 256 -35.88 56.98 -15.92
N SER A 257 -35.89 57.16 -17.25
CA SER A 257 -35.43 58.40 -17.91
C SER A 257 -36.48 59.01 -18.84
N GLY A 258 -37.58 59.50 -18.26
CA GLY A 258 -38.48 60.49 -18.85
C GLY A 258 -38.69 61.65 -17.87
N GLY A 259 -38.02 62.79 -18.09
CA GLY A 259 -38.01 63.99 -17.22
C GLY A 259 -39.24 64.90 -17.33
N PRO A 260 -39.27 66.07 -16.66
CA PRO A 260 -38.38 67.18 -17.07
C PRO A 260 -37.69 68.02 -15.96
N ASP A 261 -36.60 68.65 -16.42
CA ASP A 261 -35.62 69.66 -15.91
C ASP A 261 -36.15 70.91 -15.15
N PRO A 262 -35.29 71.89 -14.70
CA PRO A 262 -33.87 71.84 -14.26
C PRO A 262 -33.60 72.71 -13.01
N GLU A 263 -32.68 72.36 -12.10
CA GLU A 263 -32.01 73.38 -11.27
C GLU A 263 -30.71 72.91 -10.59
N GLU A 264 -29.70 73.79 -10.69
CA GLU A 264 -28.45 73.91 -9.91
C GLU A 264 -27.23 73.02 -10.23
N PRO A 265 -26.06 73.61 -10.59
CA PRO A 265 -24.83 72.86 -10.79
C PRO A 265 -24.16 72.54 -9.45
N ALA A 266 -24.19 71.28 -9.03
CA ALA A 266 -23.34 70.80 -7.93
C ALA A 266 -21.86 70.79 -8.37
N THR A 267 -21.03 71.52 -7.65
CA THR A 267 -19.58 71.63 -7.80
C THR A 267 -18.89 70.26 -7.68
N PRO A 268 -17.85 69.97 -8.48
CA PRO A 268 -17.13 68.69 -8.39
C PRO A 268 -16.30 68.63 -7.10
N LEU A 269 -16.57 67.61 -6.27
CA LEU A 269 -15.80 67.27 -5.06
C LEU A 269 -14.32 67.04 -5.43
N THR A 270 -13.42 67.61 -4.62
CA THR A 270 -11.96 67.52 -4.84
C THR A 270 -11.42 66.12 -4.47
N ALA A 271 -10.23 65.80 -4.95
CA ALA A 271 -9.61 64.48 -4.74
C ALA A 271 -9.41 64.13 -3.26
N GLU A 272 -9.35 65.12 -2.36
CA GLU A 272 -9.24 64.92 -0.92
C GLU A 272 -10.51 64.32 -0.32
N GLU A 273 -11.70 64.79 -0.73
CA GLU A 273 -12.99 64.32 -0.20
C GLU A 273 -13.30 62.86 -0.62
N LYS A 274 -12.85 62.46 -1.83
CA LYS A 274 -12.93 61.06 -2.29
C LYS A 274 -12.01 60.13 -1.49
N THR A 275 -10.93 60.68 -0.94
CA THR A 275 -9.95 59.90 -0.17
C THR A 275 -10.42 59.73 1.27
N GLU A 276 -11.02 60.77 1.88
CA GLU A 276 -11.68 60.68 3.19
C GLU A 276 -12.86 59.70 3.20
N GLN A 277 -13.71 59.71 2.17
CA GLN A 277 -14.80 58.72 2.07
C GLN A 277 -14.28 57.29 1.98
N LYS A 278 -13.18 57.05 1.25
CA LYS A 278 -12.55 55.71 1.18
C LYS A 278 -11.89 55.26 2.47
N LEU A 279 -11.41 56.20 3.29
CA LEU A 279 -10.82 55.91 4.61
C LEU A 279 -11.90 55.65 5.66
N ALA A 280 -13.01 56.39 5.62
CA ALA A 280 -14.17 56.20 6.50
C ALA A 280 -14.90 54.87 6.26
N ASP A 281 -14.93 54.39 5.02
CA ASP A 281 -15.58 53.12 4.65
C ASP A 281 -14.72 51.89 5.03
N ARG A 282 -13.40 52.07 5.17
CA ARG A 282 -12.44 50.98 5.46
C ARG A 282 -12.22 50.74 6.96
N TYR A 283 -12.44 51.75 7.80
CA TYR A 283 -12.42 51.61 9.26
C TYR A 283 -13.78 52.01 9.82
N GLY A 284 -14.70 51.05 9.86
CA GLY A 284 -16.10 51.25 10.25
C GLY A 284 -16.28 52.16 11.46
N ARG A 285 -17.20 53.14 11.30
CA ARG A 285 -17.74 54.06 12.30
C ARG A 285 -17.89 53.37 13.67
N ARG A 286 -16.99 53.64 14.61
CA ARG A 286 -17.33 53.52 16.03
C ARG A 286 -18.18 54.73 16.39
N ARG A 287 -19.32 54.45 17.04
CA ARG A 287 -20.31 55.41 17.53
C ARG A 287 -19.68 56.62 18.21
#